data_AF-A0A7S2NW18-F1
#
_entry.id   AF-A0A7S2NW18-F1
#
_cell.length_a   1.000
_cell.length_b   1.000
_cell.length_c   1.000
_cell.angle_alpha   90.00
_cell.angle_beta   90.00
_cell.angle_gamma   90.00
#
_symmetry.space_group_name_H-M   'P 1'
#
loop_
_entity.id
_entity.type
_entity.pdbx_description
1 polymer ?
#
loop_
_entity_poly.entity_id
_entity_poly.type
_entity_poly.pdbx_seq_one_letter_code
_entity_poly.pdbx_strand_id
1 'polypeptide(L)'
;IEDWRLFCVKEKSIYTVLNQCEEGMALRVNVWYPASDEVRIKAILKAEREGDQEGQGAFLNPDKGAWKSAPPTCIRTNDYTEAWQEVIDTYGIPRYQEANPALLTVVTFPFIFGMMYGDVGHGTLLTIFGAFLVAKAESFRHTQPVLFMARYMVLSLGIFATFAGFMYNDMFS
;
A
#
# COMPACT_ATOMS: atom_id res chain seq x y z
N ILE A 1 26.70 8.89 12.81
CA ILE A 1 26.63 9.38 11.39
C ILE A 1 25.21 9.25 10.86
N GLU A 2 24.54 8.13 11.11
CA GLU A 2 23.15 7.89 10.66
C GLU A 2 22.16 8.92 11.24
N ASP A 3 22.26 9.29 12.52
CA ASP A 3 21.35 10.29 13.13
C ASP A 3 21.46 11.66 12.46
N TRP A 4 22.68 12.14 12.20
CA TRP A 4 22.93 13.40 11.49
C TRP A 4 22.40 13.35 10.06
N ARG A 5 22.54 12.20 9.39
CA ARG A 5 21.97 12.00 8.06
C ARG A 5 20.45 12.06 8.09
N LEU A 6 19.81 11.37 9.05
CA LEU A 6 18.36 11.37 9.22
C LEU A 6 17.84 12.80 9.50
N PHE A 7 18.55 13.54 10.37
CA PHE A 7 18.26 14.94 10.67
C PHE A 7 18.30 15.80 9.40
N CYS A 8 19.39 15.74 8.62
CA CYS A 8 19.50 16.50 7.38
C CYS A 8 18.44 16.14 6.34
N VAL A 9 18.06 14.85 6.22
CA VAL A 9 17.00 14.41 5.30
C VAL A 9 15.64 14.95 5.73
N LYS A 10 15.34 14.89 7.04
CA LYS A 10 14.12 15.45 7.60
C LYS A 10 14.03 16.95 7.34
N GLU A 11 15.10 17.67 7.68
CA GLU A 11 15.17 19.13 7.53
C GLU A 11 15.00 19.55 6.06
N LYS A 12 15.69 18.86 5.14
CA LYS A 12 15.53 19.06 3.70
C LYS A 12 14.08 18.82 3.25
N SER A 13 13.42 17.77 3.75
CA SER A 13 12.03 17.48 3.37
C SER A 13 11.07 18.58 3.84
N ILE A 14 11.29 19.15 5.04
CA ILE A 14 10.49 20.26 5.57
C ILE A 14 10.64 21.49 4.68
N TYR A 15 11.87 21.92 4.37
CA TYR A 15 12.09 23.06 3.48
C TYR A 15 11.53 22.83 2.07
N THR A 16 11.60 21.60 1.56
CA THR A 16 11.02 21.27 0.26
C THR A 16 9.50 21.47 0.24
N VAL A 17 8.81 21.08 1.33
CA VAL A 17 7.36 21.29 1.47
C VAL A 17 7.03 22.76 1.68
N LEU A 18 7.79 23.47 2.53
CA LEU A 18 7.60 24.91 2.75
C LEU A 18 7.74 25.73 1.46
N ASN A 19 8.64 25.32 0.56
CA ASN A 19 8.84 25.98 -0.73
C ASN A 19 7.65 25.78 -1.70
N GLN A 20 6.71 24.87 -1.41
CA GLN A 20 5.47 24.68 -2.19
C GLN A 20 4.30 25.49 -1.62
N CYS A 21 4.47 26.13 -0.46
CA CYS A 21 3.44 26.96 0.15
C CYS A 21 3.34 28.33 -0.56
N GLU A 22 2.13 28.88 -0.62
CA GLU A 22 1.90 30.24 -1.10
C GLU A 22 2.21 31.24 0.03
N GLU A 23 2.98 32.28 -0.31
CA GLU A 23 3.35 33.35 0.61
C GLU A 23 2.20 34.34 0.83
N GLY A 24 2.01 34.76 2.08
CA GLY A 24 1.02 35.75 2.52
C GLY A 24 1.29 36.17 3.96
N MET A 25 0.32 36.80 4.62
CA MET A 25 0.42 37.11 6.07
C MET A 25 0.56 35.83 6.93
N ALA A 26 0.07 34.70 6.40
CA ALA A 26 0.33 33.36 6.89
C ALA A 26 0.61 32.45 5.68
N LEU A 27 1.43 31.41 5.88
CA LEU A 27 1.69 30.39 4.86
C LEU A 27 0.39 29.63 4.54
N ARG A 28 0.05 29.52 3.26
CA ARG A 28 -1.11 28.77 2.79
C ARG A 28 -0.67 27.59 1.93
N VAL A 29 -1.30 26.44 2.12
CA VAL A 29 -1.03 25.25 1.32
C VAL A 29 -2.32 24.48 1.09
N ASN A 30 -2.50 24.00 -0.15
CA ASN A 30 -3.60 23.12 -0.52
C ASN A 30 -3.08 21.68 -0.54
N VAL A 31 -3.71 20.79 0.23
CA VAL A 31 -3.26 19.40 0.40
C VAL A 31 -4.45 18.45 0.26
N TRP A 32 -4.22 17.34 -0.44
CA TRP A 32 -5.17 16.23 -0.48
C TRP A 32 -5.03 15.37 0.77
N TYR A 33 -6.14 15.08 1.43
CA TYR A 33 -6.18 14.17 2.57
C TYR A 33 -7.42 13.26 2.49
N PRO A 34 -7.35 12.03 3.04
CA PRO A 34 -8.52 11.17 3.14
C PRO A 34 -9.58 11.79 4.05
N ALA A 35 -10.85 11.79 3.64
CA ALA A 35 -11.95 12.34 4.44
C ALA A 35 -12.08 11.71 5.84
N SER A 36 -11.65 10.44 6.01
CA SER A 36 -11.65 9.77 7.31
C SER A 36 -10.69 10.37 8.33
N ASP A 37 -9.63 11.04 7.86
CA ASP A 37 -8.52 11.48 8.71
C ASP A 37 -8.67 12.96 9.11
N GLU A 38 -9.71 13.64 8.62
CA GLU A 38 -9.99 15.06 8.90
C GLU A 38 -10.06 15.35 10.40
N VAL A 39 -10.75 14.49 11.15
CA VAL A 39 -10.91 14.63 12.61
C VAL A 39 -9.56 14.50 13.32
N ARG A 40 -8.74 13.54 12.89
CA ARG A 40 -7.41 13.31 13.45
C ARG A 40 -6.48 14.49 13.19
N ILE A 41 -6.49 15.02 11.96
CA ILE A 41 -5.66 16.17 11.59
C ILE A 41 -6.08 17.40 12.40
N LYS A 42 -7.38 17.70 12.50
CA LYS A 42 -7.89 18.81 13.30
C LYS A 42 -7.53 18.69 14.78
N ALA A 43 -7.56 17.47 15.33
CA ALA A 43 -7.17 17.22 16.72
C ALA A 43 -5.68 17.50 16.97
N ILE A 44 -4.80 17.05 16.05
CA ILE A 44 -3.34 17.29 16.15
C ILE A 44 -3.04 18.79 16.05
N LEU A 45 -3.65 19.49 15.08
CA LEU A 45 -3.46 20.94 14.93
C LEU A 45 -3.95 21.73 16.15
N LYS A 46 -5.03 21.28 16.79
CA LYS A 46 -5.54 21.89 18.01
C LYS A 46 -4.61 21.64 19.20
N ALA A 47 -4.09 20.43 19.35
CA ALA A 47 -3.18 20.08 20.44
C ALA A 47 -1.86 20.86 20.36
N GLU A 48 -1.28 21.00 19.16
CA GLU A 48 -0.07 21.82 18.94
C GLU A 48 -0.32 23.29 19.30
N ARG A 49 -1.49 23.83 18.94
CA ARG A 49 -1.87 25.21 19.28
C ARG A 49 -2.01 25.43 20.79
N GLU A 50 -2.53 24.46 21.53
CA GLU A 50 -2.69 24.56 22.99
C GLU A 50 -1.34 24.51 23.71
N GLY A 51 -0.31 23.90 23.10
CA GLY A 51 1.06 23.87 23.61
C GLY A 51 1.82 25.18 23.40
N ASP A 52 1.41 26.01 22.43
CA ASP A 52 2.13 27.21 22.04
C ASP A 52 1.55 28.48 22.71
N GLN A 53 2.38 29.17 23.49
CA GLN A 53 1.95 30.29 24.35
C GLN A 53 1.51 31.53 23.55
N GLU A 54 1.93 31.63 22.28
CA GLU A 54 1.63 32.76 21.40
C GLU A 54 0.30 32.58 20.61
N GLY A 55 -0.37 31.44 20.75
CA GLY A 55 -1.67 31.18 20.12
C GLY A 55 -1.67 31.15 18.58
N GLN A 56 -0.48 31.21 17.97
CA GLN A 56 -0.26 31.00 16.54
C GLN A 56 -0.42 29.51 16.26
N GLY A 57 -1.22 29.16 15.26
CA GLY A 57 -1.48 27.76 14.94
C GLY A 57 -2.02 27.60 13.53
N ALA A 58 -1.75 26.45 12.93
CA ALA A 58 -2.28 26.11 11.62
C ALA A 58 -3.76 25.74 11.71
N PHE A 59 -4.53 26.13 10.68
CA PHE A 59 -5.95 25.84 10.58
C PHE A 59 -6.21 24.96 9.36
N LEU A 60 -7.03 23.92 9.54
CA LEU A 60 -7.53 23.12 8.43
C LEU A 60 -8.89 23.68 7.99
N ASN A 61 -8.91 24.33 6.83
CA ASN A 61 -10.13 24.77 6.17
C ASN A 61 -10.49 23.78 5.05
N PRO A 62 -11.50 22.93 5.23
CA PRO A 62 -11.92 21.99 4.19
C PRO A 62 -12.54 22.77 3.03
N ASP A 63 -11.87 22.78 1.89
CA ASP A 63 -12.49 23.22 0.64
C ASP A 63 -13.45 22.12 0.18
N LYS A 64 -14.76 22.41 0.22
CA LYS A 64 -15.83 21.51 -0.25
C LYS A 64 -16.35 21.91 -1.63
N GLY A 65 -15.70 22.87 -2.29
CA GLY A 65 -16.07 23.36 -3.61
C GLY A 65 -15.80 22.35 -4.73
N ALA A 66 -16.15 22.74 -5.97
CA ALA A 66 -15.79 21.98 -7.15
C ALA A 66 -14.27 21.97 -7.33
N TRP A 67 -13.68 20.77 -7.33
CA TRP A 67 -12.23 20.60 -7.44
C TRP A 67 -11.72 21.13 -8.78
N LYS A 68 -10.64 21.93 -8.76
CA LYS A 68 -9.96 22.39 -9.98
C LYS A 68 -9.24 21.24 -10.70
N SER A 69 -8.85 20.20 -9.97
CA SER A 69 -8.10 19.04 -10.46
C SER A 69 -8.68 17.75 -9.89
N ALA A 70 -8.53 16.64 -10.62
CA ALA A 70 -8.97 15.34 -10.15
C ALA A 70 -8.21 14.94 -8.86
N PRO A 71 -8.92 14.51 -7.80
CA PRO A 71 -8.28 14.04 -6.57
C PRO A 71 -7.47 12.76 -6.81
N PRO A 72 -6.40 12.52 -6.03
CA PRO A 72 -5.63 11.29 -6.11
C PRO A 72 -6.41 10.09 -5.59
N THR A 73 -6.17 8.92 -6.18
CA THR A 73 -6.74 7.65 -5.72
C THR A 73 -5.89 7.09 -4.58
N CYS A 74 -6.52 6.79 -3.44
CA CYS A 74 -5.87 6.14 -2.30
C CYS A 74 -6.60 4.84 -1.99
N ILE A 75 -5.93 3.71 -2.17
CA ILE A 75 -6.46 2.38 -1.90
C ILE A 75 -5.84 1.88 -0.60
N ARG A 76 -6.67 1.56 0.38
CA ARG A 76 -6.22 0.97 1.64
C ARG A 76 -6.01 -0.53 1.44
N THR A 77 -4.74 -0.93 1.45
CA THR A 77 -4.33 -2.33 1.39
C THR A 77 -4.12 -2.89 2.80
N ASN A 78 -4.20 -4.21 2.92
CA ASN A 78 -3.72 -4.95 4.08
C ASN A 78 -2.50 -5.79 3.65
N ASP A 79 -1.83 -6.44 4.60
CA ASP A 79 -0.67 -7.29 4.33
C ASP A 79 -0.89 -8.36 3.24
N TYR A 80 -2.14 -8.79 3.04
CA TYR A 80 -2.51 -9.79 2.03
C TYR A 80 -2.74 -9.17 0.65
N THR A 81 -3.46 -8.04 0.57
CA THR A 81 -3.85 -7.38 -0.68
C THR A 81 -2.79 -6.43 -1.22
N GLU A 82 -1.80 -6.05 -0.42
CA GLU A 82 -0.72 -5.14 -0.82
C GLU A 82 0.03 -5.65 -2.05
N ALA A 83 0.46 -6.91 -2.04
CA ALA A 83 1.18 -7.51 -3.18
C ALA A 83 0.33 -7.55 -4.46
N TRP A 84 -0.96 -7.82 -4.33
CA TRP A 84 -1.89 -7.83 -5.46
C TRP A 84 -2.10 -6.42 -6.03
N GLN A 85 -2.22 -5.44 -5.16
CA GLN A 85 -2.37 -4.04 -5.54
C GLN A 85 -1.13 -3.54 -6.27
N GLU A 86 0.07 -3.84 -5.76
CA GLU A 86 1.33 -3.45 -6.40
C GLU A 86 1.42 -3.99 -7.83
N VAL A 87 1.11 -5.27 -8.04
CA VAL A 87 1.11 -5.88 -9.39
C VAL A 87 0.15 -5.14 -10.33
N ILE A 88 -0.98 -4.65 -9.86
CA ILE A 88 -1.98 -3.99 -10.70
C ILE A 88 -1.63 -2.54 -10.95
N ASP A 89 -1.08 -1.87 -9.94
CA ASP A 89 -0.61 -0.49 -10.06
C ASP A 89 0.53 -0.39 -11.09
N THR A 90 1.30 -1.47 -11.32
CA THR A 90 2.28 -1.49 -12.43
C THR A 90 1.65 -1.39 -13.82
N TYR A 91 0.40 -1.85 -13.99
CA TYR A 91 -0.34 -1.69 -15.24
C TYR A 91 -0.96 -0.30 -15.35
N GLY A 92 -1.48 0.21 -14.23
CA GLY A 92 -1.97 1.58 -14.14
C GLY A 92 -2.81 1.82 -12.88
N ILE A 93 -2.73 3.04 -12.37
CA ILE A 93 -3.50 3.46 -11.19
C ILE A 93 -4.94 3.77 -11.62
N PRO A 94 -5.97 3.20 -10.96
CA PRO A 94 -7.36 3.45 -11.30
C PRO A 94 -7.75 4.92 -11.02
N ARG A 95 -8.74 5.42 -11.75
CA ARG A 95 -9.25 6.78 -11.56
C ARG A 95 -9.95 6.91 -10.21
N TYR A 96 -10.11 8.15 -9.75
CA TYR A 96 -10.78 8.43 -8.50
C TYR A 96 -12.21 7.86 -8.52
N GLN A 97 -12.55 7.09 -7.48
CA GLN A 97 -13.82 6.38 -7.33
C GLN A 97 -14.13 5.35 -8.43
N GLU A 98 -13.13 4.90 -9.19
CA GLU A 98 -13.27 3.75 -10.08
C GLU A 98 -13.21 2.43 -9.30
N ALA A 99 -13.83 1.38 -9.85
CA ALA A 99 -13.81 0.06 -9.24
C ALA A 99 -12.38 -0.50 -9.26
N ASN A 100 -11.89 -0.97 -8.11
CA ASN A 100 -10.55 -1.53 -8.01
C ASN A 100 -10.50 -2.97 -8.59
N PRO A 101 -9.77 -3.22 -9.70
CA PRO A 101 -9.65 -4.56 -10.25
C PRO A 101 -8.88 -5.53 -9.33
N ALA A 102 -8.10 -5.02 -8.36
CA ALA A 102 -7.31 -5.85 -7.44
C ALA A 102 -8.12 -6.81 -6.59
N LEU A 103 -9.35 -6.45 -6.24
CA LEU A 103 -10.20 -7.32 -5.46
C LEU A 103 -10.62 -8.58 -6.24
N LEU A 104 -10.79 -8.45 -7.56
CA LEU A 104 -11.15 -9.56 -8.42
C LEU A 104 -9.93 -10.43 -8.74
N THR A 105 -8.79 -9.81 -9.01
CA THR A 105 -7.55 -10.52 -9.37
C THR A 105 -7.02 -11.39 -8.25
N VAL A 106 -7.22 -11.01 -6.99
CA VAL A 106 -6.83 -11.80 -5.81
C VAL A 106 -7.32 -13.24 -5.88
N VAL A 107 -8.47 -13.49 -6.51
CA VAL A 107 -9.03 -14.84 -6.68
C VAL A 107 -8.85 -15.37 -8.09
N THR A 108 -9.14 -14.55 -9.10
CA THR A 108 -9.13 -15.02 -10.50
C THR A 108 -7.73 -15.31 -11.00
N PHE A 109 -6.72 -14.55 -10.58
CA PHE A 109 -5.35 -14.76 -11.04
C PHE A 109 -4.77 -16.08 -10.51
N PRO A 110 -4.80 -16.39 -9.19
CA PRO A 110 -4.41 -17.70 -8.71
C PRO A 110 -5.19 -18.86 -9.33
N PHE A 111 -6.50 -18.68 -9.56
CA PHE A 111 -7.33 -19.70 -10.16
C PHE A 111 -6.89 -20.02 -11.60
N ILE A 112 -6.68 -19.00 -12.43
CA ILE A 112 -6.20 -19.17 -13.80
C ILE A 112 -4.79 -19.77 -13.81
N PHE A 113 -3.90 -19.29 -12.93
CA PHE A 113 -2.58 -19.87 -12.76
C PHE A 113 -2.66 -21.36 -12.41
N GLY A 114 -3.54 -21.74 -11.47
CA GLY A 114 -3.74 -23.12 -11.07
C GLY A 114 -4.19 -24.00 -12.23
N MET A 115 -5.13 -23.53 -13.06
CA MET A 115 -5.56 -24.28 -14.25
C MET A 115 -4.43 -24.49 -15.27
N MET A 116 -3.48 -23.57 -15.38
CA MET A 116 -2.34 -23.65 -16.30
C MET A 116 -1.18 -24.49 -15.75
N TYR A 117 -0.92 -24.42 -14.44
CA TYR A 117 0.18 -25.09 -13.75
C TYR A 117 -0.23 -26.41 -13.06
N GLY A 118 -1.48 -26.86 -13.28
CA GLY A 118 -2.18 -27.85 -12.47
C GLY A 118 -1.54 -29.24 -12.41
N ASP A 119 -0.57 -29.40 -11.52
CA ASP A 119 0.04 -30.66 -11.09
C ASP A 119 0.03 -30.69 -9.56
N VAL A 120 -0.44 -31.78 -8.97
CA VAL A 120 -0.45 -31.96 -7.52
C VAL A 120 0.98 -31.88 -6.97
N GLY A 121 1.95 -32.51 -7.61
CA GLY A 121 3.33 -32.56 -7.12
C GLY A 121 3.98 -31.18 -7.04
N HIS A 122 4.09 -30.51 -8.19
CA HIS A 122 4.66 -29.18 -8.28
C HIS A 122 3.85 -28.13 -7.51
N GLY A 123 2.51 -28.20 -7.54
CA GLY A 123 1.65 -27.32 -6.74
C GLY A 123 1.88 -27.47 -5.24
N THR A 124 2.09 -28.70 -4.75
CA THR A 124 2.28 -28.95 -3.31
C THR A 124 3.63 -28.40 -2.85
N LEU A 125 4.68 -28.56 -3.67
CA LEU A 125 5.98 -27.94 -3.42
C LEU A 125 5.88 -26.40 -3.37
N LEU A 126 5.15 -25.80 -4.31
CA LEU A 126 4.92 -24.35 -4.32
C LEU A 126 4.15 -23.88 -3.09
N THR A 127 3.16 -24.66 -2.64
CA THR A 127 2.39 -24.38 -1.42
C THR A 127 3.26 -24.44 -0.18
N ILE A 128 4.12 -25.47 -0.05
CA ILE A 128 5.07 -25.62 1.05
C ILE A 128 6.06 -24.44 1.06
N PHE A 129 6.56 -24.05 -0.11
CA PHE A 129 7.45 -22.91 -0.23
C PHE A 129 6.78 -21.58 0.16
N GLY A 130 5.54 -21.35 -0.28
CA GLY A 130 4.73 -20.20 0.13
C GLY A 130 4.49 -20.19 1.65
N ALA A 131 4.16 -21.34 2.25
CA ALA A 131 3.97 -21.46 3.70
C ALA A 131 5.27 -21.19 4.47
N PHE A 132 6.41 -21.65 3.95
CA PHE A 132 7.73 -21.34 4.51
C PHE A 132 8.04 -19.84 4.50
N LEU A 133 7.73 -19.14 3.39
CA LEU A 133 7.91 -17.69 3.30
C LEU A 133 7.04 -16.94 4.31
N VAL A 134 5.79 -17.37 4.51
CA VAL A 134 4.90 -16.78 5.52
C VAL A 134 5.43 -17.04 6.94
N ALA A 135 5.92 -18.25 7.23
CA ALA A 135 6.47 -18.59 8.55
C ALA A 135 7.77 -17.83 8.89
N LYS A 136 8.56 -17.46 7.88
CA LYS A 136 9.84 -16.75 8.03
C LYS A 136 9.77 -15.29 7.62
N ALA A 137 8.58 -14.70 7.54
CA ALA A 137 8.34 -13.36 7.02
C ALA A 137 9.25 -12.28 7.65
N GLU A 138 9.39 -12.27 8.98
CA GLU A 138 10.23 -11.28 9.69
C GLU A 138 11.71 -11.35 9.29
N SER A 139 12.22 -12.55 9.00
CA SER A 139 13.61 -12.71 8.56
C SER A 139 13.85 -12.17 7.15
N PHE A 140 12.83 -12.21 6.29
CA PHE A 140 12.94 -11.77 4.90
C PHE A 140 12.61 -10.30 4.70
N ARG A 141 12.01 -9.64 5.70
CA ARG A 141 11.59 -8.23 5.63
C ARG A 141 12.71 -7.28 5.16
N HIS A 142 13.92 -7.47 5.66
CA HIS A 142 15.07 -6.61 5.31
C HIS A 142 16.01 -7.23 4.27
N THR A 143 16.11 -8.56 4.21
CA THR A 143 17.04 -9.24 3.30
C THR A 143 16.50 -9.35 1.88
N GLN A 144 15.20 -9.64 1.72
CA GLN A 144 14.55 -9.89 0.43
C GLN A 144 13.13 -9.29 0.42
N PRO A 145 12.99 -7.97 0.22
CA PRO A 145 11.70 -7.28 0.33
C PRO A 145 10.69 -7.77 -0.70
N VAL A 146 11.14 -8.16 -1.90
CA VAL A 146 10.25 -8.67 -2.96
C VAL A 146 9.60 -10.01 -2.57
N LEU A 147 10.40 -10.93 -2.01
CA LEU A 147 9.89 -12.23 -1.53
C LEU A 147 8.99 -12.05 -0.30
N PHE A 148 9.31 -11.08 0.56
CA PHE A 148 8.44 -10.72 1.68
C PHE A 148 7.07 -10.26 1.16
N MET A 149 7.01 -9.31 0.22
CA MET A 149 5.73 -8.84 -0.33
C MET A 149 4.96 -9.97 -1.01
N ALA A 150 5.61 -10.77 -1.86
CA ALA A 150 4.96 -11.83 -2.63
C ALA A 150 4.52 -13.07 -1.81
N ARG A 151 4.81 -13.15 -0.50
CA ARG A 151 4.59 -14.36 0.32
C ARG A 151 3.18 -14.95 0.22
N TYR A 152 2.16 -14.10 0.32
CA TYR A 152 0.77 -14.54 0.27
C TYR A 152 0.30 -14.84 -1.15
N MET A 153 0.87 -14.15 -2.14
CA MET A 153 0.64 -14.42 -3.55
C MET A 153 1.13 -15.83 -3.88
N VAL A 154 2.38 -16.15 -3.59
CA VAL A 154 2.98 -17.49 -3.83
C VAL A 154 2.18 -18.59 -3.12
N LEU A 155 1.78 -18.37 -1.87
CA LEU A 155 0.96 -19.32 -1.13
C LEU A 155 -0.37 -19.60 -1.84
N SER A 156 -1.09 -18.55 -2.26
CA SER A 156 -2.36 -18.70 -2.97
C SER A 156 -2.20 -19.40 -4.32
N LEU A 157 -1.15 -19.07 -5.09
CA LEU A 157 -0.83 -19.72 -6.36
C LEU A 157 -0.63 -21.24 -6.19
N GLY A 158 0.10 -21.64 -5.15
CA GLY A 158 0.30 -23.06 -4.81
C GLY A 158 -1.00 -23.77 -4.43
N ILE A 159 -1.84 -23.14 -3.60
CA ILE A 159 -3.13 -23.74 -3.18
C ILE A 159 -4.04 -23.97 -4.38
N PHE A 160 -4.16 -23.02 -5.29
CA PHE A 160 -4.98 -23.20 -6.48
C PHE A 160 -4.37 -24.19 -7.50
N ALA A 161 -3.04 -24.25 -7.61
CA ALA A 161 -2.35 -25.24 -8.44
C ALA A 161 -2.54 -26.68 -7.93
N THR A 162 -2.43 -26.90 -6.61
CA THR A 162 -2.72 -28.22 -6.02
C THR A 162 -4.18 -28.63 -6.24
N PHE A 163 -5.12 -27.70 -6.02
CA PHE A 163 -6.53 -27.94 -6.27
C PHE A 163 -6.81 -28.34 -7.72
N ALA A 164 -6.23 -27.62 -8.70
CA ALA A 164 -6.36 -27.96 -10.11
C ALA A 164 -5.71 -29.31 -10.46
N GLY A 165 -4.52 -29.60 -9.92
CA GLY A 165 -3.86 -30.89 -10.08
C GLY A 165 -4.72 -32.06 -9.58
N PHE A 166 -5.40 -31.89 -8.44
CA PHE A 166 -6.34 -32.91 -7.94
C PHE A 166 -7.53 -33.11 -8.89
N MET A 167 -8.04 -32.05 -9.53
CA MET A 167 -9.10 -32.17 -10.53
C MET A 167 -8.62 -32.89 -11.81
N TYR A 168 -7.37 -32.68 -12.22
CA TYR A 168 -6.78 -33.35 -13.39
C TYR A 168 -6.29 -34.77 -13.09
N ASN A 169 -6.16 -35.13 -11.81
CA ASN A 169 -5.59 -36.40 -11.36
C ASN A 169 -4.17 -36.64 -11.92
N ASP A 170 -3.39 -35.56 -12.03
CA ASP A 170 -2.01 -35.59 -12.52
C ASP A 170 -1.05 -35.33 -11.36
N MET A 171 -0.03 -36.20 -11.24
CA MET A 171 0.96 -36.19 -10.17
C MET A 171 2.35 -36.47 -10.73
N PHE A 172 3.20 -35.44 -10.84
CA PHE A 172 4.59 -35.56 -11.28
C PHE A 172 4.78 -36.27 -12.64
N SER A 173 3.86 -36.08 -13.59
CA SER A 173 4.03 -36.58 -14.96
C SER A 173 5.00 -35.74 -15.80
#